data_AF-H6NDC9-F1
#
_entry.id   AF-H6NDC9-F1
#
_cell.length_a   1.000
_cell.length_b   1.000
_cell.length_c   1.000
_cell.angle_alpha   90.00
_cell.angle_beta   90.00
_cell.angle_gamma   90.00
#
_symmetry.space_group_name_H-M   'P 1'
#
loop_
_entity.id
_entity.type
_entity.pdbx_description
1 polymer ?
#
loop_
_entity_poly.entity_id
_entity_poly.type
_entity_poly.pdbx_seq_one_letter_code
_entity_poly.pdbx_strand_id
1 'polypeptide(L)'
;MKINSFYPVLMTDRVADTAAFYMNYFGFEPVFEADWYVSLRSAGGSLPFELAILDADHSTVPAAYRGGVKGLLLNLEVDHVDAEYDRLILTHKLPLVQDIRSEEFGQRHFITCDPNGVLIDIITVIPPSGDFREQYAEAVWEGPDHHEEK
;
A
#
# COMPACT_ATOMS: atom_id res chain seq x y z
N MET A 1 8.47 21.94 -13.73
CA MET A 1 8.73 20.50 -13.96
C MET A 1 7.40 19.79 -14.09
N LYS A 2 7.21 18.88 -15.05
CA LYS A 2 5.99 18.05 -15.17
C LYS A 2 6.31 16.66 -14.61
N ILE A 3 5.61 16.25 -13.56
CA ILE A 3 5.71 14.90 -12.98
C ILE A 3 4.66 14.02 -13.70
N ASN A 4 5.09 12.89 -14.28
CA ASN A 4 4.19 11.99 -14.99
C ASN A 4 3.87 10.70 -14.22
N SER A 5 4.66 10.37 -13.19
CA SER A 5 4.44 9.24 -12.27
C SER A 5 5.24 9.47 -10.99
N PHE A 6 4.81 8.88 -9.88
CA PHE A 6 5.46 8.90 -8.58
C PHE A 6 5.14 7.61 -7.83
N TYR A 7 6.16 6.85 -7.46
CA TYR A 7 6.02 5.57 -6.77
C TYR A 7 7.23 5.25 -5.90
N PRO A 8 7.06 4.45 -4.84
CA PRO A 8 8.17 3.98 -4.03
C PRO A 8 8.93 2.81 -4.69
N VAL A 9 10.22 2.74 -4.40
CA VAL A 9 11.10 1.60 -4.73
C VAL A 9 11.60 0.98 -3.42
N LEU A 10 11.22 -0.28 -3.16
CA LEU A 10 11.64 -1.03 -1.99
C LEU A 10 12.98 -1.70 -2.24
N MET A 11 14.00 -1.30 -1.49
CA MET A 11 15.31 -1.95 -1.54
C MET A 11 15.35 -3.15 -0.60
N THR A 12 15.72 -4.33 -1.11
CA THR A 12 15.76 -5.60 -0.35
C THR A 12 16.80 -6.57 -0.91
N ASP A 13 17.24 -7.54 -0.10
CA ASP A 13 18.04 -8.69 -0.54
C ASP A 13 17.18 -9.89 -1.03
N ARG A 14 15.85 -9.75 -1.01
CA ARG A 14 14.87 -10.79 -1.41
C ARG A 14 13.91 -10.28 -2.47
N VAL A 15 14.44 -9.89 -3.64
CA VAL A 15 13.66 -9.26 -4.72
C VAL A 15 12.47 -10.12 -5.15
N ALA A 16 12.73 -11.39 -5.51
CA ALA A 16 11.70 -12.30 -6.00
C ALA A 16 10.61 -12.60 -4.94
N ASP A 17 11.00 -12.91 -3.70
CA ASP A 17 10.04 -13.20 -2.62
C ASP A 17 9.17 -11.99 -2.29
N THR A 18 9.77 -10.79 -2.31
CA THR A 18 9.04 -9.54 -2.05
C THR A 18 8.06 -9.25 -3.18
N ALA A 19 8.48 -9.37 -4.43
CA ALA A 19 7.58 -9.20 -5.57
C ALA A 19 6.42 -10.21 -5.52
N ALA A 20 6.72 -11.49 -5.28
CA ALA A 20 5.71 -12.54 -5.16
C ALA A 20 4.71 -12.27 -4.03
N PHE A 21 5.15 -11.72 -2.91
CA PHE A 21 4.26 -11.31 -1.82
C PHE A 21 3.23 -10.28 -2.27
N TYR A 22 3.66 -9.19 -2.94
CA TYR A 22 2.74 -8.16 -3.42
C TYR A 22 1.80 -8.67 -4.52
N MET A 23 2.27 -9.55 -5.40
CA MET A 23 1.44 -10.17 -6.43
C MET A 23 0.37 -11.10 -5.83
N ASN A 24 0.78 -11.99 -4.92
CA ASN A 24 -0.12 -13.00 -4.35
C ASN A 24 -1.18 -12.41 -3.42
N TYR A 25 -0.83 -11.36 -2.67
CA TYR A 25 -1.70 -10.85 -1.61
C TYR A 25 -2.35 -9.51 -1.93
N PHE A 26 -1.80 -8.68 -2.81
CA PHE A 26 -2.26 -7.29 -2.99
C PHE A 26 -2.64 -6.95 -4.44
N GLY A 27 -2.82 -7.96 -5.30
CA GLY A 27 -3.36 -7.76 -6.66
C GLY A 27 -2.45 -6.94 -7.58
N PHE A 28 -1.15 -6.96 -7.31
CA PHE A 28 -0.14 -6.40 -8.20
C PHE A 28 0.21 -7.38 -9.32
N GLU A 29 0.57 -6.85 -10.47
CA GLU A 29 1.04 -7.59 -11.63
C GLU A 29 2.40 -7.04 -12.09
N PRO A 30 3.29 -7.88 -12.63
CA PRO A 30 4.59 -7.43 -13.09
C PRO A 30 4.48 -6.68 -14.43
N VAL A 31 5.11 -5.52 -14.48
CA VAL A 31 5.32 -4.73 -15.72
C VAL A 31 6.69 -5.03 -16.32
N PHE A 32 7.67 -5.29 -15.45
CA PHE A 32 9.04 -5.62 -15.84
C PHE A 32 9.67 -6.48 -14.75
N GLU A 33 10.45 -7.49 -15.14
CA GLU A 33 11.15 -8.39 -14.24
C GLU A 33 12.59 -8.63 -14.68
N ALA A 34 13.49 -8.55 -13.71
CA ALA A 34 14.87 -8.99 -13.77
C ALA A 34 15.29 -9.49 -12.38
N ASP A 35 16.36 -10.27 -12.29
CA ASP A 35 16.82 -10.87 -11.02
C ASP A 35 17.05 -9.83 -9.90
N TRP A 36 17.44 -8.61 -10.28
CA TRP A 36 17.78 -7.51 -9.37
C TRP A 36 16.68 -6.44 -9.28
N TYR A 37 15.62 -6.51 -10.10
CA TYR A 37 14.58 -5.48 -10.12
C TYR A 37 13.24 -5.97 -10.67
N VAL A 38 12.16 -5.67 -9.96
CA VAL A 38 10.79 -5.94 -10.41
C VAL A 38 9.97 -4.66 -10.30
N SER A 39 9.31 -4.29 -11.39
CA SER A 39 8.32 -3.21 -11.41
C SER A 39 6.93 -3.80 -11.40
N LEU A 40 6.10 -3.40 -10.44
CA LEU A 40 4.75 -3.87 -10.25
C LEU A 40 3.73 -2.75 -10.45
N ARG A 41 2.55 -3.15 -10.90
CA ARG A 41 1.40 -2.26 -11.12
C ARG A 41 0.12 -2.91 -10.59
N SER A 42 -0.73 -2.17 -9.91
CA SER A 42 -2.01 -2.71 -9.43
C SER A 42 -2.96 -2.98 -10.59
N ALA A 43 -3.69 -4.09 -10.50
CA ALA A 43 -4.77 -4.42 -11.43
C ALA A 43 -6.09 -3.71 -11.04
N GLY A 44 -6.98 -3.50 -12.02
CA GLY A 44 -8.39 -3.16 -11.77
C GLY A 44 -8.76 -1.69 -11.58
N GLY A 45 -7.81 -0.74 -11.54
CA GLY A 45 -8.07 0.70 -11.41
C GLY A 45 -8.04 1.48 -12.73
N SER A 46 -8.76 2.61 -12.80
CA SER A 46 -8.70 3.56 -13.93
C SER A 46 -7.32 4.23 -14.04
N LEU A 47 -6.67 4.44 -12.90
CA LEU A 47 -5.26 4.76 -12.76
C LEU A 47 -4.60 3.69 -11.89
N PRO A 48 -3.52 3.07 -12.36
CA PRO A 48 -2.83 2.07 -11.57
C PRO A 48 -1.97 2.69 -10.46
N PHE A 49 -1.77 1.95 -9.39
CA PHE A 49 -0.71 2.23 -8.42
C PHE A 49 0.54 1.45 -8.81
N GLU A 50 1.71 2.05 -8.62
CA GLU A 50 3.00 1.43 -8.95
C GLU A 50 3.82 1.18 -7.68
N LEU A 51 4.55 0.06 -7.67
CA LEU A 51 5.49 -0.31 -6.63
C LEU A 51 6.66 -1.02 -7.30
N ALA A 52 7.89 -0.68 -6.95
CA ALA A 52 9.05 -1.38 -7.46
C ALA A 52 9.86 -2.02 -6.34
N ILE A 53 10.55 -3.10 -6.66
CA ILE A 53 11.45 -3.83 -5.77
C ILE A 53 12.83 -3.85 -6.44
N LEU A 54 13.86 -3.51 -5.67
CA LEU A 54 15.25 -3.38 -6.15
C LEU A 54 16.19 -4.11 -5.19
N ASP A 55 17.19 -4.79 -5.75
CA ASP A 55 18.30 -5.33 -4.97
C ASP A 55 19.03 -4.21 -4.21
N ALA A 56 19.04 -4.33 -2.88
CA ALA A 56 19.58 -3.34 -1.96
C ALA A 56 21.08 -3.05 -2.14
N ASP A 57 21.86 -3.97 -2.74
CA ASP A 57 23.29 -3.76 -3.03
C ASP A 57 23.57 -3.49 -4.51
N HIS A 58 22.53 -3.30 -5.34
CA HIS A 58 22.73 -3.16 -6.77
C HIS A 58 23.59 -1.94 -7.14
N SER A 59 24.48 -2.14 -8.12
CA SER A 59 25.50 -1.15 -8.46
C SER A 59 24.96 0.18 -9.01
N THR A 60 23.72 0.18 -9.50
CA THR A 60 23.02 1.39 -9.97
C THR A 60 22.60 2.32 -8.85
N VAL A 61 22.51 1.83 -7.60
CA VAL A 61 22.29 2.66 -6.41
C VAL A 61 23.64 3.21 -5.94
N PRO A 62 23.76 4.54 -5.71
CA PRO A 62 25.00 5.10 -5.19
C PRO A 62 25.38 4.45 -3.86
N ALA A 63 26.64 4.04 -3.73
CA ALA A 63 27.09 3.16 -2.65
C ALA A 63 26.75 3.65 -1.23
N ALA A 64 26.72 4.97 -0.99
CA ALA A 64 26.38 5.55 0.31
C ALA A 64 24.90 5.39 0.72
N TYR A 65 24.02 5.02 -0.21
CA TYR A 65 22.58 4.88 0.00
C TYR A 65 22.07 3.46 -0.23
N ARG A 66 22.96 2.51 -0.46
CA ARG A 66 22.61 1.09 -0.48
C ARG A 66 22.17 0.62 0.89
N GLY A 67 21.24 -0.31 0.92
CA GLY A 67 20.68 -0.85 2.15
C GLY A 67 19.20 -1.18 2.03
N GLY A 68 18.76 -2.14 2.86
CA GLY A 68 17.36 -2.55 2.90
C GLY A 68 16.44 -1.46 3.43
N VAL A 69 15.20 -1.45 2.94
CA VAL A 69 14.12 -0.57 3.39
C VAL A 69 13.88 -0.68 4.90
N LYS A 70 13.66 0.46 5.57
CA LYS A 70 13.33 0.55 7.00
C LYS A 70 12.41 1.74 7.26
N GLY A 71 11.46 1.58 8.18
CA GLY A 71 10.60 2.68 8.63
C GLY A 71 9.64 3.20 7.55
N LEU A 72 9.19 2.32 6.65
CA LEU A 72 8.22 2.65 5.61
C LEU A 72 6.84 2.08 5.95
N LEU A 73 5.81 2.90 5.75
CA LEU A 73 4.40 2.55 5.82
C LEU A 73 3.78 2.78 4.44
N LEU A 74 3.10 1.77 3.91
CA LEU A 74 2.31 1.86 2.68
C LEU A 74 0.83 1.84 3.06
N ASN A 75 0.11 2.92 2.78
CA ASN A 75 -1.33 2.98 2.97
C ASN A 75 -2.03 2.51 1.70
N LEU A 76 -2.90 1.50 1.82
CA LEU A 76 -3.73 0.99 0.75
C LEU A 76 -5.20 1.19 1.15
N GLU A 77 -5.87 2.10 0.45
CA GLU A 77 -7.30 2.31 0.60
C GLU A 77 -8.08 1.25 -0.20
N VAL A 78 -9.04 0.61 0.45
CA VAL A 78 -9.86 -0.48 -0.09
C VAL A 78 -11.32 -0.27 0.28
N ASP A 79 -12.23 -0.77 -0.56
CA ASP A 79 -13.66 -0.64 -0.33
C ASP A 79 -14.15 -1.40 0.91
N HIS A 80 -13.53 -2.55 1.22
CA HIS A 80 -14.01 -3.49 2.24
C HIS A 80 -12.89 -4.08 3.12
N VAL A 81 -12.38 -3.28 4.06
CA VAL A 81 -11.28 -3.66 4.95
C VAL A 81 -11.56 -4.91 5.80
N ASP A 82 -12.79 -5.13 6.24
CA ASP A 82 -13.15 -6.34 7.01
C ASP A 82 -12.98 -7.62 6.17
N ALA A 83 -13.33 -7.57 4.88
CA ALA A 83 -13.12 -8.70 3.97
C ALA A 83 -11.63 -8.96 3.73
N GLU A 84 -10.83 -7.91 3.62
CA GLU A 84 -9.38 -8.03 3.51
C GLU A 84 -8.72 -8.54 4.80
N TYR A 85 -9.25 -8.17 5.97
CA TYR A 85 -8.81 -8.71 7.25
C TYR A 85 -9.07 -10.22 7.34
N ASP A 86 -10.27 -10.67 6.99
CA ASP A 86 -10.64 -12.08 6.97
C ASP A 86 -9.75 -12.88 6.00
N ARG A 87 -9.47 -12.32 4.83
CA ARG A 87 -8.62 -12.95 3.81
C ARG A 87 -7.15 -12.99 4.25
N LEU A 88 -6.56 -11.84 4.55
CA LEU A 88 -5.12 -11.71 4.78
C LEU A 88 -4.69 -12.25 6.14
N ILE A 89 -5.45 -11.95 7.19
CA ILE A 89 -5.07 -12.28 8.57
C ILE A 89 -5.69 -13.61 8.99
N LEU A 90 -6.99 -13.78 8.85
CA LEU A 90 -7.65 -14.99 9.35
C LEU A 90 -7.40 -16.20 8.45
N THR A 91 -7.38 -16.02 7.13
CA THR A 91 -7.18 -17.13 6.17
C THR A 91 -5.71 -17.35 5.87
N HIS A 92 -5.00 -16.33 5.39
CA HIS A 92 -3.60 -16.46 4.96
C HIS A 92 -2.58 -16.33 6.09
N LYS A 93 -3.00 -15.95 7.31
CA LYS A 93 -2.14 -15.87 8.49
C LYS A 93 -0.93 -14.96 8.31
N LEU A 94 -1.09 -13.86 7.57
CA LEU A 94 -0.07 -12.82 7.53
C LEU A 94 0.17 -12.24 8.93
N PRO A 95 1.36 -11.68 9.21
CA PRO A 95 1.65 -11.07 10.50
C PRO A 95 0.66 -9.95 10.81
N LEU A 96 -0.02 -10.03 11.95
CA LEU A 96 -0.86 -8.93 12.44
C LEU A 96 -0.02 -8.00 13.32
N VAL A 97 0.18 -6.76 12.86
CA VAL A 97 0.94 -5.74 13.59
C VAL A 97 0.00 -4.86 14.43
N GLN A 98 -1.15 -4.48 13.87
CA GLN A 98 -2.21 -3.77 14.57
C GLN A 98 -3.56 -4.38 14.21
N ASP A 99 -4.36 -4.69 15.23
CA ASP A 99 -5.69 -5.26 15.07
C ASP A 99 -6.69 -4.26 14.45
N ILE A 100 -7.73 -4.79 13.80
CA ILE A 100 -8.71 -3.98 13.08
C ILE A 100 -9.50 -3.07 14.02
N ARG A 101 -9.54 -1.78 13.71
CA ARG A 101 -10.27 -0.78 14.49
C ARG A 101 -10.81 0.35 13.64
N SER A 102 -11.75 1.09 14.20
CA SER A 102 -12.25 2.33 13.63
C SER A 102 -11.69 3.51 14.40
N GLU A 103 -11.29 4.53 13.66
CA GLU A 103 -10.66 5.75 14.16
C GLU A 103 -11.60 6.94 14.01
N GLU A 104 -11.61 7.84 14.98
CA GLU A 104 -12.50 9.01 14.99
C GLU A 104 -12.25 9.95 13.82
N PHE A 105 -11.02 9.93 13.28
CA PHE A 105 -10.60 10.70 12.11
C PHE A 105 -11.02 10.06 10.78
N GLY A 106 -11.87 9.04 10.75
CA GLY A 106 -12.50 8.60 9.49
C GLY A 106 -11.80 7.43 8.78
N GLN A 107 -11.20 6.51 9.54
CA GLN A 107 -10.60 5.30 8.97
C GLN A 107 -11.03 4.06 9.74
N ARG A 108 -11.41 3.00 9.03
CA ARG A 108 -11.42 1.64 9.58
C ARG A 108 -10.25 0.89 8.98
N HIS A 109 -9.35 0.39 9.81
CA HIS A 109 -8.07 -0.11 9.31
C HIS A 109 -7.43 -1.17 10.21
N PHE A 110 -6.50 -1.92 9.63
CA PHE A 110 -5.58 -2.81 10.33
C PHE A 110 -4.20 -2.75 9.67
N ILE A 111 -3.16 -3.14 10.40
CA ILE A 111 -1.77 -3.10 9.89
C ILE A 111 -1.19 -4.50 9.88
N THR A 112 -0.66 -4.89 8.71
CA THR A 112 0.19 -6.07 8.50
C THR A 112 1.59 -5.64 8.05
N CYS A 113 2.48 -6.58 7.74
CA CYS A 113 3.78 -6.25 7.16
C CYS A 113 4.21 -7.25 6.09
N ASP A 114 5.03 -6.76 5.16
CA ASP A 114 5.69 -7.58 4.17
C ASP A 114 6.86 -8.38 4.79
N PRO A 115 7.51 -9.29 4.04
CA PRO A 115 8.66 -10.05 4.54
C PRO A 115 9.81 -9.16 5.03
N ASN A 116 9.92 -7.92 4.53
CA ASN A 116 10.97 -6.94 4.83
C ASN A 116 10.65 -6.07 6.07
N GLY A 117 9.46 -6.22 6.64
CA GLY A 117 8.99 -5.38 7.74
C GLY A 117 8.48 -4.00 7.30
N VAL A 118 8.23 -3.80 6.00
CA VAL A 118 7.45 -2.65 5.52
C VAL A 118 6.03 -2.81 6.03
N LEU A 119 5.54 -1.81 6.75
CA LEU A 119 4.18 -1.81 7.26
C LEU A 119 3.21 -1.55 6.12
N ILE A 120 2.10 -2.27 6.13
CA ILE A 120 1.02 -2.11 5.15
C ILE A 120 -0.25 -1.83 5.94
N ASP A 121 -0.75 -0.61 5.81
CA ASP A 121 -2.00 -0.16 6.43
C ASP A 121 -3.15 -0.32 5.44
N ILE A 122 -4.09 -1.21 5.75
CA ILE A 122 -5.25 -1.49 4.89
C ILE A 122 -6.44 -0.73 5.44
N ILE A 123 -6.96 0.21 4.65
CA ILE A 123 -7.87 1.25 5.14
C ILE A 123 -9.16 1.24 4.31
N THR A 124 -10.30 1.19 4.97
CA THR A 124 -11.55 1.71 4.39
C THR A 124 -11.80 3.09 4.99
N VAL A 125 -11.90 4.10 4.12
CA VAL A 125 -12.28 5.44 4.53
C VAL A 125 -13.74 5.41 5.01
N ILE A 126 -13.98 5.92 6.21
CA ILE A 126 -15.31 6.02 6.81
C ILE A 126 -15.58 7.49 7.18
N PRO A 127 -16.85 7.90 7.36
CA PRO A 127 -17.14 9.28 7.75
C PRO A 127 -16.43 9.67 9.06
N PRO A 128 -15.63 10.75 9.09
CA PRO A 128 -15.02 11.22 10.32
C PRO A 128 -16.08 11.69 11.32
N SER A 129 -15.74 11.62 12.59
CA SER A 129 -16.60 12.01 13.70
C SER A 129 -16.03 13.23 14.46
N GLY A 130 -16.91 14.00 15.09
CA GLY A 130 -16.51 15.18 15.89
C GLY A 130 -15.75 16.24 15.08
N ASP A 131 -14.77 16.86 15.74
CA ASP A 131 -14.02 18.00 15.23
C ASP A 131 -13.06 17.65 14.08
N PHE A 132 -12.79 16.36 13.83
CA PHE A 132 -11.91 15.93 12.74
C PHE A 132 -12.49 16.20 11.35
N ARG A 133 -13.82 16.35 11.23
CA ARG A 133 -14.47 16.78 9.98
C ARG A 133 -13.93 18.11 9.46
N GLU A 134 -13.59 19.02 10.37
CA GLU A 134 -13.12 20.37 10.02
C GLU A 134 -11.65 20.38 9.55
N GLN A 135 -10.93 19.27 9.72
CA GLN A 135 -9.51 19.14 9.37
C GLN A 135 -9.27 18.52 7.98
N TYR A 136 -10.31 17.96 7.36
CA TYR A 136 -10.21 17.40 6.02
C TYR A 136 -10.27 18.50 4.95
N ALA A 137 -9.26 18.50 4.07
CA ALA A 137 -9.22 19.43 2.94
C ALA A 137 -10.22 19.06 1.83
N GLU A 138 -10.60 17.78 1.74
CA GLU A 138 -11.54 17.23 0.76
C GLU A 138 -12.40 16.14 1.43
N ALA A 139 -13.65 16.01 0.99
CA ALA A 139 -14.59 15.01 1.51
C ALA A 139 -14.34 13.63 0.85
N VAL A 140 -13.19 13.03 1.14
CA VAL A 140 -12.76 11.74 0.53
C VAL A 140 -13.67 10.56 0.94
N TRP A 141 -14.53 10.74 1.95
CA TRP A 141 -15.54 9.76 2.39
C TRP A 141 -16.88 9.86 1.63
N GLU A 142 -17.06 10.88 0.80
CA GLU A 142 -18.19 10.98 -0.12
C GLU A 142 -17.78 10.28 -1.41
N GLY A 143 -18.17 9.02 -1.58
CA GLY A 143 -17.91 8.28 -2.82
C GLY A 143 -18.41 9.04 -4.06
N PRO A 144 -17.99 8.63 -5.27
CA PRO A 144 -18.31 9.35 -6.51
C PRO A 144 -19.82 9.57 -6.80
N ASP A 145 -20.71 8.88 -6.08
CA ASP A 145 -22.17 8.98 -6.23
C ASP A 145 -22.84 10.13 -5.43
N HIS A 146 -22.10 10.97 -4.71
CA HIS A 146 -22.70 12.09 -3.95
C HIS A 146 -22.73 13.44 -4.69
N HIS A 147 -22.33 13.48 -5.96
CA HIS A 147 -22.54 14.62 -6.85
C HIS A 147 -23.71 14.40 -7.82
N GLU A 148 -24.91 14.14 -7.29
CA GLU A 148 -26.14 14.42 -8.02
C GLU A 148 -27.02 15.43 -7.26
N GLU A 149 -27.48 16.42 -8.03
CA GLU A 149 -28.54 17.40 -7.76
C GLU A 149 -28.21 18.67 -6.95
N LYS A 150 -27.84 19.72 -7.69
CA LYS A 150 -28.54 21.02 -7.63
C LYS A 150 -28.85 21.54 -9.02
#